data_AF-A0A2V5PNQ6-F1
#
_entry.id   AF-A0A2V5PNQ6-F1
#
_cell.length_a   1.000
_cell.length_b   1.000
_cell.length_c   1.000
_cell.angle_alpha   90.00
_cell.angle_beta   90.00
_cell.angle_gamma   90.00
#
_symmetry.space_group_name_H-M   'P 1'
#
loop_
_entity.id
_entity.type
_entity.pdbx_description
1 polymer ?
#
loop_
_entity_poly.entity_id
_entity_poly.type
_entity_poly.pdbx_seq_one_letter_code
_entity_poly.pdbx_strand_id
1 'polypeptide(L)'
;EAIRLKPDWPEPLNDLAWLLATHPRPDVRNGAEAIRLAERACELSAYKEARFLGTLDAAYAEAGRISEAITEAEQARKLALAAGNHEIADAAAARLELYRKGQPYRQP
;
A
#
# COMPACT_ATOMS: atom_id res chain seq x y z
N GLU A 1 -13.91 5.55 18.24
CA GLU A 1 -14.53 4.21 18.32
C GLU A 1 -15.26 3.88 17.01
N ALA A 2 -14.51 3.59 15.93
CA ALA A 2 -15.06 3.39 14.58
C ALA A 2 -14.75 2.02 13.95
N ILE A 3 -13.79 1.27 14.52
CA ILE A 3 -13.36 -0.06 14.01
C ILE A 3 -14.39 -1.15 14.33
N ARG A 4 -15.38 -0.90 15.20
CA ARG A 4 -16.33 -1.92 15.67
C ARG A 4 -17.55 -2.12 14.78
N LEU A 5 -17.78 -1.28 13.76
CA LEU A 5 -19.08 -1.25 13.06
C LEU A 5 -19.11 -1.81 11.63
N LYS A 6 -17.99 -1.99 10.91
CA LYS A 6 -17.94 -2.79 9.67
C LYS A 6 -16.53 -3.35 9.41
N PRO A 7 -16.29 -4.66 9.61
CA PRO A 7 -14.98 -5.28 9.32
C PRO A 7 -14.64 -5.33 7.81
N ASP A 8 -15.59 -4.98 6.94
CA ASP A 8 -15.47 -5.09 5.47
C ASP A 8 -15.52 -3.71 4.76
N TRP A 9 -14.99 -2.67 5.39
CA TRP A 9 -14.82 -1.36 4.75
C TRP A 9 -13.37 -1.18 4.30
N PRO A 10 -13.10 -1.24 2.98
CA PRO A 10 -11.74 -1.27 2.48
C PRO A 10 -11.00 0.06 2.69
N GLU A 11 -11.68 1.21 2.70
CA GLU A 11 -11.03 2.52 2.84
C GLU A 11 -10.39 2.72 4.22
N PRO A 12 -11.07 2.51 5.37
CA PRO A 12 -10.44 2.60 6.68
C PRO A 12 -9.33 1.57 6.90
N LEU A 13 -9.48 0.36 6.33
CA LEU A 13 -8.43 -0.67 6.37
C LEU A 13 -7.19 -0.20 5.62
N ASN A 14 -7.37 0.32 4.41
CA ASN A 14 -6.32 0.89 3.59
C ASN A 14 -5.61 2.06 4.29
N ASP A 15 -6.37 2.99 4.87
CA ASP A 15 -5.80 4.19 5.46
C ASP A 15 -4.96 3.87 6.71
N LEU A 16 -5.43 2.93 7.53
CA LEU A 16 -4.65 2.42 8.66
C LEU A 16 -3.42 1.64 8.18
N ALA A 17 -3.55 0.80 7.16
CA ALA A 17 -2.42 0.05 6.59
C ALA A 17 -1.34 0.98 6.06
N TRP A 18 -1.73 2.03 5.33
CA TRP A 18 -0.82 3.05 4.81
C TRP A 18 -0.04 3.72 5.95
N LEU A 19 -0.74 4.18 6.99
CA LEU A 19 -0.11 4.74 8.18
C LEU A 19 0.92 3.78 8.79
N LEU A 20 0.53 2.53 9.02
CA LEU A 20 1.41 1.53 9.64
C LEU A 20 2.61 1.13 8.76
N ALA A 21 2.51 1.29 7.43
CA ALA A 21 3.59 1.00 6.50
C ALA A 21 4.58 2.16 6.32
N THR A 22 4.06 3.40 6.23
CA THR A 22 4.85 4.53 5.71
C THR A 22 5.22 5.57 6.76
N HIS A 23 4.70 5.48 7.99
CA HIS A 23 4.92 6.52 8.98
C HIS A 23 6.42 6.76 9.26
N PRO A 24 6.87 8.03 9.39
CA PRO A 24 8.30 8.34 9.53
C PRO A 24 8.90 7.78 10.83
N ARG A 25 8.13 7.81 11.92
CA ARG A 25 8.58 7.26 13.20
C ARG A 25 8.44 5.73 13.26
N PRO A 26 9.52 4.99 13.63
CA PRO A 26 9.53 3.53 13.65
C PRO A 26 8.61 2.90 14.70
N ASP A 27 8.31 3.59 15.79
CA ASP A 27 7.43 3.13 16.87
C ASP A 27 5.96 3.03 16.46
N VAL A 28 5.56 3.73 15.41
CA VAL A 28 4.22 3.67 14.84
C VAL A 28 4.12 2.61 13.74
N ARG A 29 5.24 2.27 13.09
CA ARG A 29 5.22 1.33 11.98
C ARG A 29 5.00 -0.10 12.46
N ASN A 30 4.24 -0.84 11.68
CA ASN A 30 3.99 -2.26 11.90
C ASN A 30 3.72 -2.93 10.55
N GLY A 31 4.79 -3.44 9.91
CA GLY A 31 4.69 -4.07 8.59
C GLY A 31 3.76 -5.28 8.57
N ALA A 32 3.74 -6.10 9.62
CA ALA A 32 2.89 -7.29 9.68
C ALA A 32 1.40 -6.93 9.72
N GLU A 33 1.01 -5.96 10.55
CA GLU A 33 -0.37 -5.49 10.61
C GLU A 33 -0.76 -4.69 9.37
N ALA A 34 0.17 -3.90 8.82
CA ALA A 34 -0.05 -3.19 7.56
C ALA A 34 -0.37 -4.16 6.41
N ILE A 35 0.36 -5.26 6.29
CA ILE A 35 0.10 -6.30 5.28
C ILE A 35 -1.30 -6.87 5.47
N ARG A 36 -1.64 -7.31 6.69
CA ARG A 36 -2.95 -7.93 6.98
C ARG A 36 -4.12 -7.02 6.60
N LEU A 37 -4.01 -5.73 6.89
CA LEU A 37 -5.04 -4.74 6.59
C LEU A 37 -5.08 -4.39 5.08
N ALA A 38 -3.93 -4.24 4.44
CA ALA A 38 -3.83 -3.92 3.01
C ALA A 38 -4.32 -5.08 2.13
N GLU A 39 -3.92 -6.31 2.44
CA GLU A 39 -4.40 -7.52 1.75
C GLU A 39 -5.92 -7.60 1.82
N ARG A 40 -6.50 -7.37 3.01
CA ARG A 40 -7.96 -7.37 3.17
C ARG A 40 -8.65 -6.28 2.34
N ALA A 41 -8.08 -5.08 2.29
CA ALA A 41 -8.62 -4.00 1.45
C ALA A 41 -8.56 -4.34 -0.05
N CYS A 42 -7.47 -4.97 -0.50
CA CYS A 42 -7.32 -5.46 -1.87
C CYS A 42 -8.29 -6.60 -2.20
N GLU A 43 -8.50 -7.56 -1.31
CA GLU A 43 -9.49 -8.62 -1.47
C GLU A 43 -10.91 -8.06 -1.65
N LEU A 44 -11.29 -7.11 -0.79
CA LEU A 44 -12.61 -6.47 -0.82
C LEU A 44 -12.84 -5.65 -2.10
N SER A 45 -11.78 -5.10 -2.70
CA SER A 45 -11.85 -4.42 -4.01
C SER A 45 -11.63 -5.35 -5.20
N ALA A 46 -11.46 -6.66 -4.96
CA ALA A 46 -11.07 -7.65 -5.95
C ALA A 46 -9.79 -7.26 -6.73
N TYR A 47 -8.85 -6.58 -6.07
CA TYR A 47 -7.58 -6.09 -6.63
C TYR A 47 -7.77 -5.12 -7.81
N LYS A 48 -8.88 -4.38 -7.83
CA LYS A 48 -9.22 -3.43 -8.90
C LYS A 48 -9.08 -1.96 -8.50
N GLU A 49 -8.60 -1.69 -7.30
CA GLU A 49 -8.38 -0.33 -6.81
C GLU A 49 -6.88 -0.03 -6.68
N ALA A 50 -6.38 0.92 -7.48
CA ALA A 50 -4.95 1.20 -7.61
C ALA A 50 -4.39 1.78 -6.31
N ARG A 51 -5.21 2.55 -5.59
CA ARG A 51 -4.86 3.07 -4.27
C ARG A 51 -4.54 1.94 -3.28
N PHE A 52 -5.34 0.87 -3.27
CA PHE A 52 -5.17 -0.22 -2.30
C PHE A 52 -3.94 -1.07 -2.61
N LEU A 53 -3.68 -1.33 -3.89
CA LEU A 53 -2.42 -1.95 -4.33
C LEU A 53 -1.22 -1.08 -3.96
N GLY A 54 -1.36 0.24 -4.07
CA GLY A 54 -0.35 1.21 -3.65
C GLY A 54 0.01 1.12 -2.16
N THR A 55 -0.97 0.80 -1.33
CA THR A 55 -0.74 0.57 0.10
C THR A 55 -0.15 -0.80 0.39
N LEU A 56 -0.61 -1.83 -0.33
CA LEU A 56 -0.06 -3.18 -0.20
C LEU A 56 1.42 -3.23 -0.58
N ASP A 57 1.82 -2.52 -1.63
CA ASP A 57 3.22 -2.40 -2.02
C ASP A 57 4.10 -1.80 -0.90
N ALA A 58 3.60 -0.76 -0.23
CA ALA A 58 4.31 -0.09 0.85
C ALA A 58 4.40 -0.98 2.09
N ALA A 59 3.33 -1.73 2.39
CA ALA A 59 3.30 -2.69 3.49
C ALA A 59 4.31 -3.84 3.29
N TYR A 60 4.39 -4.39 2.07
CA TYR A 60 5.40 -5.38 1.74
C TYR A 60 6.82 -4.82 1.83
N ALA A 61 7.05 -3.60 1.35
CA ALA A 61 8.36 -2.97 1.46
C ALA A 61 8.78 -2.76 2.92
N GLU A 62 7.85 -2.34 3.79
CA GLU A 62 8.10 -2.18 5.22
C GLU A 62 8.51 -3.50 5.89
N ALA A 63 7.88 -4.61 5.50
CA ALA A 63 8.21 -5.93 6.01
C ALA A 63 9.47 -6.56 5.40
N GLY A 64 10.17 -5.85 4.50
CA GLY A 64 11.34 -6.37 3.78
C GLY A 64 11.01 -7.35 2.64
N ARG A 65 9.72 -7.51 2.30
CA ARG A 65 9.23 -8.33 1.18
C ARG A 65 9.34 -7.56 -0.14
N ILE A 66 10.57 -7.14 -0.48
CA ILE A 66 10.84 -6.19 -1.57
C ILE A 66 10.37 -6.69 -2.93
N SER A 67 10.53 -7.97 -3.24
CA SER A 67 10.09 -8.52 -4.54
C SER A 67 8.59 -8.38 -4.73
N GLU A 68 7.80 -8.62 -3.67
CA GLU A 68 6.35 -8.50 -3.69
C GLU A 68 5.92 -7.03 -3.75
N ALA A 69 6.63 -6.15 -3.04
CA ALA A 69 6.42 -4.70 -3.15
C ALA A 69 6.57 -4.19 -4.60
N ILE A 70 7.58 -4.68 -5.33
CA ILE A 70 7.78 -4.31 -6.74
C ILE A 70 6.61 -4.80 -7.59
N THR A 71 6.19 -6.06 -7.44
CA THR A 71 5.07 -6.63 -8.20
C THR A 71 3.77 -5.84 -7.99
N GLU A 72 3.43 -5.54 -6.73
CA GLU A 72 2.20 -4.79 -6.43
C GLU A 72 2.27 -3.34 -6.90
N ALA A 73 3.42 -2.67 -6.80
CA ALA A 73 3.59 -1.31 -7.29
C ALA A 73 3.51 -1.22 -8.82
N GLU A 74 4.01 -2.23 -9.55
CA GLU A 74 3.85 -2.32 -11.01
C GLU A 74 2.38 -2.48 -11.41
N GLN A 75 1.64 -3.33 -10.69
CA GLN A 75 0.22 -3.53 -10.93
C GLN A 75 -0.61 -2.27 -10.57
N ALA A 76 -0.31 -1.62 -9.45
CA ALA A 76 -0.91 -0.36 -9.03
C ALA A 76 -0.73 0.71 -10.11
N ARG A 77 0.50 0.88 -10.61
CA ARG A 77 0.82 1.82 -11.69
C ARG A 77 0.06 1.51 -12.97
N LYS A 78 0.03 0.24 -13.38
CA LYS A 78 -0.68 -0.20 -14.60
C LYS A 78 -2.17 0.11 -14.52
N LEU A 79 -2.80 -0.21 -13.40
CA LEU A 79 -4.22 0.04 -13.16
C LEU A 79 -4.52 1.55 -13.13
N ALA A 80 -3.69 2.34 -12.45
CA ALA A 80 -3.82 3.79 -12.38
C ALA A 80 -3.73 4.45 -13.76
N LEU A 81 -2.77 4.03 -14.59
CA LEU A 81 -2.64 4.50 -15.98
C LEU A 81 -3.87 4.15 -16.83
N ALA A 82 -4.38 2.92 -16.69
CA ALA A 82 -5.58 2.50 -17.42
C ALA A 82 -6.83 3.31 -17.02
N ALA A 83 -6.88 3.78 -15.78
CA ALA A 83 -7.95 4.63 -15.25
C ALA A 83 -7.72 6.14 -15.48
N GLY A 84 -6.60 6.55 -16.10
CA GLY A 84 -6.24 7.96 -16.29
C GLY A 84 -5.83 8.69 -15.00
N ASN A 85 -5.55 7.95 -13.91
CA ASN A 85 -5.11 8.53 -12.65
C ASN A 85 -3.57 8.64 -12.62
N HIS A 86 -3.07 9.70 -13.25
CA HIS A 86 -1.63 9.95 -13.36
C HIS A 86 -0.94 10.16 -12.01
N GLU A 87 -1.63 10.77 -11.03
CA GLU A 87 -1.08 11.00 -9.69
C GLU A 87 -0.70 9.69 -8.99
N ILE A 88 -1.60 8.70 -8.97
CA ILE A 88 -1.31 7.39 -8.37
C ILE A 88 -0.23 6.66 -9.17
N ALA A 89 -0.26 6.76 -10.51
CA ALA A 89 0.74 6.14 -11.36
C ALA A 89 2.15 6.67 -11.09
N ASP A 90 2.30 7.98 -10.94
CA ASP A 90 3.59 8.63 -10.67
C ASP A 90 4.06 8.33 -9.24
N ALA A 91 3.16 8.32 -8.26
CA ALA A 91 3.47 7.91 -6.89
C ALA A 91 3.97 6.46 -6.84
N ALA A 92 3.33 5.54 -7.57
CA ALA A 92 3.78 4.15 -7.69
C ALA A 92 5.13 4.03 -8.41
N ALA A 93 5.37 4.84 -9.44
CA ALA A 93 6.68 4.90 -10.11
C ALA A 93 7.80 5.36 -9.16
N ALA A 94 7.55 6.39 -8.34
CA ALA A 94 8.51 6.85 -7.34
C ALA A 94 8.81 5.77 -6.28
N ARG A 95 7.79 5.05 -5.81
CA ARG A 95 7.99 3.92 -4.88
C ARG A 95 8.79 2.78 -5.50
N LEU A 96 8.55 2.45 -6.77
CA LEU A 96 9.32 1.43 -7.50
C LEU A 96 10.83 1.74 -7.53
N GLU A 97 11.22 3.00 -7.70
CA GLU A 97 12.63 3.40 -7.68
C GLU A 97 13.29 3.16 -6.32
N LEU A 98 12.55 3.37 -5.23
CA LEU A 98 13.01 3.07 -3.88
C LEU A 98 13.12 1.56 -3.65
N TYR A 99 12.09 0.79 -4.04
CA TYR A 99 12.06 -0.65 -3.83
C TYR A 99 13.17 -1.36 -4.61
N ARG A 100 13.50 -0.91 -5.82
CA ARG A 100 14.64 -1.42 -6.60
C ARG A 100 16.00 -1.20 -5.91
N LYS A 101 16.09 -0.23 -5.00
CA LYS A 101 17.26 0.01 -4.14
C LYS A 101 17.18 -0.74 -2.80
N GLY A 102 16.14 -1.55 -2.60
CA GLY A 102 15.85 -2.22 -1.34
C GLY A 102 15.37 -1.27 -0.23
N GLN A 103 14.91 -0.07 -0.58
CA GLN A 103 14.50 0.95 0.38
C GLN A 103 12.97 1.05 0.43
N PRO A 104 12.35 0.97 1.62
CA PRO A 104 10.91 1.18 1.75
C PRO A 104 10.56 2.67 1.63
N TYR A 105 9.30 2.95 1.25
CA TYR A 105 8.79 4.31 1.20
C TYR A 105 8.41 4.81 2.59
N ARG A 106 8.65 6.11 2.84
CA ARG A 106 8.25 6.83 4.05
C ARG A 106 7.53 8.11 3.65
N GLN A 107 6.45 8.41 4.35
CA GLN A 107 5.82 9.72 4.23
C GLN A 107 6.75 10.80 4.80
N PRO A 108 6.82 11.98 4.15
CA PRO A 108 7.53 13.13 4.66
C PRO A 108 6.91 13.70 5.95
#